data_AF-A0A1N7JF34-F1
#
_entry.id   AF-A0A1N7JF34-F1
#
_cell.length_a   1.000
_cell.length_b   1.000
_cell.length_c   1.000
_cell.angle_alpha   90.00
_cell.angle_beta   90.00
_cell.angle_gamma   90.00
#
_symmetry.space_group_name_H-M   'P 1'
#
loop_
_entity.id
_entity.type
_entity.pdbx_description
1 polymer ?
#
loop_
_entity_poly.entity_id
_entity_poly.type
_entity_poly.pdbx_seq_one_letter_code
_entity_poly.pdbx_strand_id
1 'polypeptide(L)'
;MLDRQLSMNLSQYEGLYDMVVPQGHFLRKINDLVDFSFVYDELKDTYCHNNGRHAIHPIRMFKYLLLKTIYDLSDVDVVERAQVDMSFKYFLEMAPEEEVIDPSLLTHFRRQRLKGEGLLDLLIAKSVEVAIDQGVLKSKAIIVDATHTRARYNQSSPEEILRKRSKEVRKMIYKADETKKDIMPEKPVENTLEAELAYSEHLIDVIETDAAVASLGRPFQ
;
A
#
# COMPACT_ATOMS: atom_id res chain seq x y z
N MET A 1 9.99 11.87 30.69
CA MET A 1 8.55 11.79 30.38
C MET A 1 8.43 12.12 28.91
N LEU A 2 7.71 11.33 28.10
CA LEU A 2 7.45 11.72 26.70
C LEU A 2 6.39 12.84 26.74
N ASP A 3 6.69 13.98 26.14
CA ASP A 3 5.73 15.10 26.10
C ASP A 3 4.45 14.69 25.37
N ARG A 4 3.32 15.25 25.76
CA ARG A 4 2.01 14.89 25.18
C ARG A 4 1.83 15.45 23.76
N GLN A 5 2.57 16.51 23.45
CA GLN A 5 2.54 17.21 22.17
C GLN A 5 3.96 17.28 21.63
N LEU A 6 4.09 17.15 20.31
CA LEU A 6 5.33 17.47 19.63
C LEU A 6 5.55 18.99 19.77
N SER A 7 6.68 19.38 20.33
CA SER A 7 7.13 20.78 20.27
C SER A 7 8.16 20.88 19.15
N MET A 8 7.95 21.80 18.20
CA MET A 8 9.02 22.14 17.26
C MET A 8 10.20 22.69 18.06
N ASN A 9 11.37 22.08 17.86
CA ASN A 9 12.60 22.62 18.43
C ASN A 9 12.79 24.02 17.86
N LEU A 10 13.03 25.02 18.74
CA LEU A 10 13.26 26.40 18.34
C LEU A 10 14.49 26.45 17.40
N SER A 11 14.23 26.61 16.12
CA SER A 11 15.25 26.67 15.08
C SER A 11 15.39 28.10 14.56
N GLN A 12 16.61 28.50 14.26
CA GLN A 12 16.87 29.77 13.59
C GLN A 12 16.29 29.81 12.16
N TYR A 13 15.97 28.65 11.59
CA TYR A 13 15.49 28.49 10.22
C TYR A 13 13.97 28.30 10.13
N GLU A 14 13.23 28.37 11.25
CA GLU A 14 11.78 28.13 11.27
C GLU A 14 11.01 29.04 10.29
N GLY A 15 11.44 30.29 10.13
CA GLY A 15 10.87 31.23 9.15
C GLY A 15 10.92 30.74 7.70
N LEU A 16 11.79 29.77 7.37
CA LEU A 16 11.83 29.15 6.04
C LEU A 16 10.51 28.43 5.71
N TYR A 17 9.84 27.87 6.71
CA TYR A 17 8.54 27.24 6.49
C TYR A 17 7.50 28.22 5.99
N ASP A 18 7.44 29.43 6.55
CA ASP A 18 6.46 30.44 6.12
C ASP A 18 6.75 31.02 4.74
N MET A 19 8.01 30.94 4.28
CA MET A 19 8.40 31.33 2.94
C MET A 19 8.11 30.23 1.90
N VAL A 20 8.40 28.98 2.24
CA VAL A 20 8.40 27.86 1.27
C VAL A 20 7.08 27.09 1.26
N VAL A 21 6.41 26.95 2.41
CA VAL A 21 5.17 26.18 2.56
C VAL A 21 4.00 27.17 2.70
N PRO A 22 3.18 27.36 1.65
CA PRO A 22 2.07 28.32 1.70
C PRO A 22 1.07 27.99 2.83
N GLN A 23 0.48 29.01 3.44
CA GLN A 23 -0.56 28.83 4.48
C GLN A 23 -1.75 27.99 3.98
N GLY A 24 -2.08 28.08 2.69
CA GLY A 24 -3.15 27.29 2.06
C GLY A 24 -2.79 25.83 1.77
N HIS A 25 -1.56 25.40 2.06
CA HIS A 25 -1.06 24.06 1.75
C HIS A 25 -1.84 22.98 2.52
N PHE A 26 -2.12 21.87 1.84
CA PHE A 26 -2.94 20.78 2.37
C PHE A 26 -2.43 20.25 3.72
N LEU A 27 -1.13 19.98 3.82
CA LEU A 27 -0.54 19.46 5.07
C LEU A 27 -0.55 20.46 6.22
N ARG A 28 -0.48 21.77 5.95
CA ARG A 28 -0.64 22.81 6.99
C ARG A 28 -2.05 22.77 7.55
N LYS A 29 -3.05 22.77 6.66
CA LYS A 29 -4.46 22.67 7.02
C LYS A 29 -4.76 21.43 7.86
N ILE A 30 -4.18 20.26 7.51
CA ILE A 30 -4.36 19.06 8.34
C ILE A 30 -3.81 19.28 9.74
N ASN A 31 -2.61 19.84 9.86
CA ASN A 31 -1.98 20.06 11.16
C ASN A 31 -2.78 21.04 12.05
N ASP A 32 -3.40 22.04 11.42
CA ASP A 32 -4.22 23.03 12.12
C ASP A 32 -5.61 22.49 12.49
N LEU A 33 -6.18 21.60 11.67
CA LEU A 33 -7.53 21.07 11.85
C LEU A 33 -7.60 19.84 12.77
N VAL A 34 -6.51 19.06 12.86
CA VAL A 34 -6.50 17.78 13.56
C VAL A 34 -5.52 17.85 14.73
N ASP A 35 -6.06 17.79 15.95
CA ASP A 35 -5.23 17.54 17.13
C ASP A 35 -4.83 16.05 17.16
N PHE A 36 -3.54 15.77 17.01
CA PHE A 36 -3.00 14.40 17.04
C PHE A 36 -2.69 13.88 18.46
N SER A 37 -3.00 14.63 19.51
CA SER A 37 -2.77 14.22 20.91
C SER A 37 -3.41 12.88 21.26
N PHE A 38 -4.54 12.52 20.62
CA PHE A 38 -5.20 11.23 20.80
C PHE A 38 -4.30 10.03 20.46
N VAL A 39 -3.37 10.19 19.52
CA VAL A 39 -2.41 9.13 19.14
C VAL A 39 -1.46 8.84 20.28
N TYR A 40 -1.03 9.87 21.00
CA TYR A 40 -0.23 9.69 22.21
C TYR A 40 -1.02 8.94 23.27
N ASP A 41 -2.27 9.37 23.53
CA ASP A 41 -3.10 8.79 24.58
C ASP A 41 -3.37 7.30 24.34
N GLU A 42 -3.49 6.87 23.07
CA GLU A 42 -3.66 5.47 22.68
C GLU A 42 -2.35 4.67 22.76
N LEU A 43 -1.22 5.27 22.38
CA LEU A 43 0.05 4.53 22.25
C LEU A 43 0.94 4.60 23.49
N LYS A 44 0.66 5.48 24.46
CA LYS A 44 1.49 5.68 25.65
C LYS A 44 1.82 4.38 26.39
N ASP A 45 0.86 3.48 26.54
CA ASP A 45 1.03 2.23 27.31
C ASP A 45 1.95 1.24 26.59
N THR A 46 2.04 1.35 25.26
CA THR A 46 3.01 0.56 24.49
C THR A 46 4.40 1.18 24.53
N TYR A 47 4.53 2.48 24.82
CA TYR A 47 5.81 3.17 24.83
C TYR A 47 6.50 3.10 26.19
N CYS A 48 7.80 2.79 26.21
CA CYS A 48 8.57 2.81 27.44
C CYS A 48 9.00 4.25 27.75
N HIS A 49 8.53 4.80 28.87
CA HIS A 49 8.81 6.19 29.25
C HIS A 49 10.19 6.40 29.90
N ASN A 50 10.79 5.35 30.47
CA ASN A 50 11.85 5.50 31.48
C ASN A 50 13.13 4.68 31.22
N ASN A 51 13.25 3.94 30.11
CA ASN A 51 14.39 3.05 29.91
C ASN A 51 14.96 3.08 28.49
N GLY A 52 16.28 3.27 28.37
CA GLY A 52 17.04 3.20 27.10
C GLY A 52 17.04 4.49 26.27
N ARG A 53 17.39 4.35 24.98
CA ARG A 53 17.38 5.45 23.99
C ARG A 53 15.96 6.01 23.86
N HIS A 54 15.81 7.33 23.89
CA HIS A 54 14.51 7.95 23.67
C HIS A 54 13.92 7.51 22.33
N ALA A 55 12.77 6.83 22.41
CA ALA A 55 12.01 6.43 21.25
C ALA A 55 11.50 7.67 20.54
N ILE A 56 11.41 7.60 19.21
CA ILE A 56 10.79 8.66 18.41
C ILE A 56 9.34 8.81 18.83
N HIS A 57 8.90 10.06 18.95
CA HIS A 57 7.58 10.40 19.44
C HIS A 57 6.47 9.66 18.66
N PRO A 58 5.48 9.03 19.34
CA PRO A 58 4.44 8.23 18.70
C PRO A 58 3.62 9.03 17.68
N ILE A 59 3.32 10.30 17.97
CA ILE A 59 2.61 11.19 17.02
C ILE A 59 3.42 11.35 15.72
N ARG A 60 4.75 11.52 15.80
CA ARG A 60 5.59 11.70 14.61
C ARG A 60 5.59 10.44 13.75
N MET A 61 5.73 9.27 14.40
CA MET A 61 5.66 7.98 13.72
C MET A 61 4.32 7.76 13.03
N PHE A 62 3.21 8.14 13.68
CA PHE A 62 1.88 8.09 13.09
C PHE A 62 1.74 9.05 11.90
N LYS A 63 2.23 10.29 12.01
CA LYS A 63 2.24 11.27 10.92
C LYS A 63 3.01 10.78 9.69
N TYR A 64 4.13 10.09 9.87
CA TYR A 64 4.83 9.42 8.76
C TYR A 64 3.95 8.37 8.06
N LEU A 65 3.20 7.56 8.81
CA LEU A 65 2.28 6.59 8.23
C LEU A 65 1.10 7.27 7.51
N LEU A 66 0.65 8.41 8.02
CA LEU A 66 -0.39 9.20 7.36
C LEU A 66 0.12 9.76 6.02
N LEU A 67 1.32 10.36 6.00
CA LEU A 67 1.97 10.82 4.77
C LEU A 67 2.13 9.68 3.76
N LYS A 68 2.59 8.52 4.23
CA LYS A 68 2.71 7.31 3.41
C LYS A 68 1.39 6.97 2.71
N THR A 69 0.28 7.05 3.43
CA THR A 69 -1.06 6.71 2.93
C THR A 69 -1.61 7.78 2.00
N ILE A 70 -1.42 9.07 2.32
CA ILE A 70 -1.89 10.21 1.51
C ILE A 70 -1.21 10.24 0.14
N TYR A 71 0.09 9.95 0.09
CA TYR A 71 0.90 10.07 -1.14
C TYR A 71 1.25 8.73 -1.80
N ASP A 72 0.72 7.62 -1.29
CA ASP A 72 0.97 6.25 -1.78
C ASP A 72 2.48 5.93 -1.94
N LEU A 73 3.24 6.17 -0.86
CA LEU A 73 4.71 6.01 -0.84
C LEU A 73 5.14 4.73 -0.13
N SER A 74 6.37 4.26 -0.38
CA SER A 74 6.99 3.24 0.47
C SER A 74 7.56 3.84 1.76
N ASP A 75 8.01 2.98 2.69
CA ASP A 75 8.66 3.44 3.93
C ASP A 75 9.97 4.19 3.66
N VAL A 76 10.70 3.77 2.63
CA VAL A 76 11.97 4.40 2.24
C VAL A 76 11.65 5.74 1.58
N ASP A 77 10.73 5.75 0.62
CA ASP A 77 10.38 6.95 -0.14
C ASP A 77 9.79 8.05 0.74
N VAL A 78 8.97 7.70 1.75
CA VAL A 78 8.38 8.71 2.65
C VAL A 78 9.45 9.37 3.52
N VAL A 79 10.47 8.62 3.93
CA VAL A 79 11.59 9.14 4.72
C VAL A 79 12.53 9.99 3.87
N GLU A 80 12.90 9.51 2.68
CA GLU A 80 13.71 10.27 1.72
C GLU A 80 13.00 11.56 1.32
N ARG A 81 11.69 11.50 1.05
CA ARG A 81 10.90 12.68 0.74
C ARG A 81 10.82 13.63 1.92
N ALA A 82 10.68 13.14 3.15
CA ALA A 82 10.73 14.00 4.34
C ALA A 82 12.10 14.68 4.53
N GLN A 83 13.18 14.17 3.95
CA GLN A 83 14.49 14.81 4.02
C GLN A 83 14.57 16.05 3.12
N VAL A 84 13.93 16.00 1.95
CA VAL A 84 14.03 17.05 0.91
C VAL A 84 12.81 17.98 0.85
N ASP A 85 11.64 17.50 1.25
CA ASP A 85 10.37 18.23 1.14
C ASP A 85 10.06 18.97 2.44
N MET A 86 10.15 20.29 2.39
CA MET A 86 9.85 21.17 3.53
C MET A 86 8.41 21.04 4.02
N SER A 87 7.46 20.71 3.14
CA SER A 87 6.07 20.52 3.56
C SER A 87 5.89 19.27 4.43
N PHE A 88 6.69 18.22 4.17
CA PHE A 88 6.69 17.00 4.97
C PHE A 88 7.34 17.26 6.33
N LYS A 89 8.50 17.94 6.37
CA LYS A 89 9.13 18.30 7.65
C LYS A 89 8.24 19.17 8.52
N TYR A 90 7.56 20.16 7.91
CA TYR A 90 6.59 20.99 8.63
C TYR A 90 5.48 20.13 9.23
N PHE A 91 4.87 19.24 8.45
CA PHE A 91 3.82 18.36 8.93
C PHE A 91 4.28 17.46 10.09
N LEU A 92 5.53 16.97 10.02
CA LEU A 92 6.15 16.12 11.03
C LEU A 92 6.63 16.89 12.28
N GLU A 93 6.47 18.22 12.30
CA GLU A 93 6.95 19.12 13.35
C GLU A 93 8.43 18.90 13.64
N MET A 94 9.21 18.89 12.56
CA MET A 94 10.66 18.80 12.59
C MET A 94 11.27 20.18 12.32
N ALA A 95 12.46 20.43 12.84
CA ALA A 95 13.21 21.60 12.39
C ALA A 95 13.68 21.41 10.93
N PRO A 96 13.85 22.50 10.14
CA PRO A 96 14.33 22.41 8.75
C PRO A 96 15.63 21.62 8.60
N GLU A 97 16.53 21.76 9.55
CA GLU A 97 17.85 21.14 9.65
C GLU A 97 17.85 19.78 10.34
N GLU A 98 16.73 19.35 10.95
CA GLU A 98 16.66 18.08 11.69
C GLU A 98 16.80 16.89 10.74
N GLU A 99 17.58 15.89 11.14
CA GLU A 99 17.72 14.62 10.42
C GLU A 99 16.45 13.78 10.52
N VAL A 100 16.13 13.07 9.44
CA VAL A 100 14.99 12.16 9.37
C VAL A 100 15.28 10.84 10.08
N ILE A 101 14.21 10.10 10.34
CA ILE A 101 14.26 8.81 11.01
C ILE A 101 14.85 7.72 10.11
N ASP A 102 15.33 6.62 10.69
CA ASP A 102 15.64 5.43 9.90
C ASP A 102 14.33 4.75 9.41
N PRO A 103 14.20 4.37 8.13
CA PRO A 103 12.99 3.74 7.59
C PRO A 103 12.57 2.46 8.33
N SER A 104 13.51 1.71 8.89
CA SER A 104 13.24 0.46 9.62
C SER A 104 12.40 0.69 10.87
N LEU A 105 12.45 1.90 11.45
CA LEU A 105 11.65 2.28 12.61
C LEU A 105 10.16 2.31 12.28
N LEU A 106 9.77 2.67 11.05
CA LEU A 106 8.36 2.64 10.62
C LEU A 106 7.82 1.21 10.58
N THR A 107 8.63 0.28 10.08
CA THR A 107 8.29 -1.14 10.07
C THR A 107 8.16 -1.70 11.48
N HIS A 108 9.09 -1.35 12.38
CA HIS A 108 9.04 -1.74 13.78
C HIS A 108 7.80 -1.17 14.49
N PHE A 109 7.49 0.10 14.27
CA PHE A 109 6.32 0.78 14.85
C PHE A 109 5.02 0.09 14.45
N ARG A 110 4.81 -0.20 13.16
CA ARG A 110 3.62 -0.95 12.70
C ARG A 110 3.53 -2.34 13.30
N ARG A 111 4.64 -3.08 13.32
CA ARG A 111 4.63 -4.46 13.80
C ARG A 111 4.46 -4.58 15.30
N GLN A 112 4.97 -3.65 16.09
CA GLN A 112 4.99 -3.80 17.55
C GLN A 112 4.00 -2.92 18.29
N ARG A 113 3.64 -1.74 17.76
CA ARG A 113 2.84 -0.74 18.46
C ARG A 113 1.40 -0.68 17.96
N LEU A 114 1.15 -0.95 16.68
CA LEU A 114 -0.16 -0.83 16.05
C LEU A 114 -0.94 -2.16 15.99
N LYS A 115 -0.77 -3.05 16.97
CA LYS A 115 -1.42 -4.37 16.99
C LYS A 115 -2.87 -4.37 17.52
N GLY A 116 -3.36 -3.24 18.02
CA GLY A 116 -4.70 -3.15 18.62
C GLY A 116 -5.80 -3.03 17.56
N GLU A 117 -6.85 -3.84 17.68
CA GLU A 117 -8.03 -3.79 16.81
C GLU A 117 -8.82 -2.46 16.95
N GLY A 118 -8.68 -1.75 18.07
CA GLY A 118 -9.41 -0.51 18.37
C GLY A 118 -8.89 0.77 17.70
N LEU A 119 -7.70 0.75 17.07
CA LEU A 119 -7.14 1.97 16.48
C LEU A 119 -7.99 2.50 15.31
N LEU A 120 -8.54 1.59 14.50
CA LEU A 120 -9.39 1.99 13.37
C LEU A 120 -10.68 2.65 13.87
N ASP A 121 -11.31 2.08 14.89
CA ASP A 121 -12.51 2.65 15.51
C ASP A 121 -12.21 4.03 16.11
N LEU A 122 -11.06 4.19 16.77
CA LEU A 122 -10.60 5.47 17.31
C LEU A 122 -10.41 6.51 16.21
N LEU A 123 -9.77 6.15 15.09
CA LEU A 123 -9.56 7.04 13.95
C LEU A 123 -10.88 7.45 13.29
N ILE A 124 -11.82 6.53 13.16
CA ILE A 124 -13.16 6.82 12.63
C ILE A 124 -13.88 7.79 13.58
N ALA A 125 -13.89 7.50 14.88
CA ALA A 125 -14.52 8.35 15.88
C ALA A 125 -13.95 9.78 15.86
N LYS A 126 -12.62 9.92 15.81
CA LYS A 126 -11.94 11.22 15.73
C LYS A 126 -12.24 11.96 14.43
N SER A 127 -12.31 11.25 13.31
CA SER A 127 -12.68 11.85 12.02
C SER A 127 -14.10 12.40 12.04
N VAL A 128 -15.02 11.69 12.69
CA VAL A 128 -16.42 12.13 12.88
C VAL A 128 -16.49 13.34 13.81
N GLU A 129 -15.76 13.33 14.93
CA GLU A 129 -15.68 14.45 15.88
C GLU A 129 -15.23 15.74 15.17
N VAL A 130 -14.12 15.68 14.42
CA VAL A 130 -13.62 16.83 13.64
C VAL A 130 -14.66 17.31 12.61
N ALA A 131 -15.36 16.39 11.95
CA ALA A 131 -16.38 16.75 10.96
C ALA A 131 -17.63 17.38 11.59
N ILE A 132 -17.97 17.04 12.84
CA ILE A 132 -19.04 17.69 13.61
C ILE A 132 -18.59 19.10 14.01
N ASP A 133 -17.38 19.25 14.55
CA ASP A 133 -16.84 20.54 15.00
C ASP A 133 -16.71 21.56 13.85
N GLN A 134 -16.33 21.09 12.66
CA GLN A 134 -16.27 21.90 11.44
C GLN A 134 -17.64 22.14 10.79
N GLY A 135 -18.73 21.62 11.37
CA GLY A 135 -20.10 21.79 10.87
C GLY A 135 -20.38 21.11 9.52
N VAL A 136 -19.51 20.17 9.10
CA VAL A 136 -19.64 19.40 7.86
C VAL A 136 -20.73 18.34 8.02
N LEU A 137 -20.74 17.64 9.17
CA LEU A 137 -21.79 16.69 9.52
C LEU A 137 -22.96 17.41 10.18
N LYS A 138 -24.07 17.55 9.42
CA LYS A 138 -25.35 18.00 9.96
C LYS A 138 -26.18 16.76 10.31
N SER A 139 -26.60 16.67 11.57
CA SER A 139 -27.24 15.51 12.23
C SER A 139 -28.58 15.02 11.66
N LYS A 140 -28.93 15.38 10.41
CA LYS A 140 -30.26 15.16 9.84
C LYS A 140 -30.39 13.88 9.00
N ALA A 141 -29.30 13.32 8.47
CA ALA A 141 -29.36 12.10 7.67
C ALA A 141 -28.00 11.38 7.60
N ILE A 142 -28.03 10.05 7.70
CA ILE A 142 -26.88 9.17 7.43
C ILE A 142 -27.15 8.51 6.08
N ILE A 143 -26.25 8.70 5.11
CA ILE A 143 -26.29 8.01 3.82
C ILE A 143 -25.18 6.99 3.84
N VAL A 144 -25.53 5.71 3.86
CA VAL A 144 -24.59 4.59 3.81
C VAL A 144 -24.59 4.05 2.39
N ASP A 145 -23.49 4.22 1.67
CA ASP A 145 -23.25 3.58 0.38
C ASP A 145 -22.30 2.39 0.58
N ALA A 146 -22.68 1.22 0.09
CA ALA A 146 -21.91 0.00 0.25
C ALA A 146 -21.48 -0.50 -1.12
N THR A 147 -20.17 -0.46 -1.39
CA THR A 147 -19.60 -1.05 -2.61
C THR A 147 -19.23 -2.51 -2.34
N HIS A 148 -19.87 -3.45 -3.03
CA HIS A 148 -19.45 -4.84 -3.01
C HIS A 148 -18.06 -4.96 -3.64
N THR A 149 -17.03 -5.06 -2.80
CA THR A 149 -15.67 -5.33 -3.25
C THR A 149 -15.54 -6.84 -3.47
N ARG A 150 -15.56 -7.30 -4.72
CA ARG A 150 -15.21 -8.70 -5.04
C ARG A 150 -13.75 -8.93 -4.66
N ALA A 151 -13.48 -9.97 -3.87
CA ALA A 151 -12.12 -10.35 -3.51
C ALA A 151 -11.26 -10.57 -4.77
N ARG A 152 -9.97 -10.22 -4.72
CA ARG A 152 -8.98 -10.52 -5.78
C ARG A 152 -8.65 -12.03 -5.90
N TYR A 153 -9.37 -12.89 -5.20
CA TYR A 153 -9.28 -14.34 -5.29
C TYR A 153 -10.39 -14.83 -6.25
N ASN A 154 -10.06 -15.70 -7.21
CA ASN A 154 -10.94 -16.18 -8.28
C ASN A 154 -11.38 -15.14 -9.33
N GLN A 155 -10.48 -14.25 -9.77
CA GLN A 155 -10.77 -13.34 -10.90
C GLN A 155 -10.99 -14.08 -12.23
N SER A 156 -10.47 -15.30 -12.36
CA SER A 156 -10.63 -16.13 -13.55
C SER A 156 -10.98 -17.55 -13.12
N SER A 157 -11.90 -18.18 -13.86
CA SER A 157 -12.21 -19.60 -13.62
C SER A 157 -11.00 -20.48 -14.00
N PRO A 158 -10.88 -21.70 -13.44
CA PRO A 158 -9.84 -22.64 -13.86
C PRO A 158 -9.82 -22.89 -15.38
N GLU A 159 -10.99 -22.88 -16.01
CA GLU A 159 -11.19 -23.02 -17.46
C GLU A 159 -10.56 -21.85 -18.24
N GLU A 160 -10.77 -20.61 -17.78
CA GLU A 160 -10.19 -19.42 -18.40
C GLU A 160 -8.66 -19.43 -18.31
N ILE A 161 -8.12 -19.91 -17.18
CA ILE A 161 -6.68 -20.04 -16.97
C ILE A 161 -6.08 -21.07 -17.94
N LEU A 162 -6.66 -22.28 -18.02
CA LEU A 162 -6.21 -23.33 -18.93
C LEU A 162 -6.27 -22.87 -20.40
N ARG A 163 -7.38 -22.25 -20.81
CA ARG A 163 -7.55 -21.71 -22.15
C ARG A 163 -6.55 -20.60 -22.49
N LYS A 164 -6.18 -19.77 -21.52
CA LYS A 164 -5.17 -18.72 -21.71
C LYS A 164 -3.79 -19.34 -21.91
N ARG A 165 -3.42 -20.33 -21.09
CA ARG A 165 -2.13 -21.03 -21.18
C ARG A 165 -1.99 -21.82 -22.48
N SER A 166 -3.02 -22.57 -22.89
CA SER A 166 -3.00 -23.32 -24.16
C SER A 166 -2.87 -22.39 -25.38
N LYS A 167 -3.52 -21.22 -25.36
CA LYS A 167 -3.33 -20.17 -26.37
C LYS A 167 -1.91 -19.59 -26.38
N GLU A 168 -1.31 -19.35 -25.22
CA GLU A 168 0.07 -18.86 -25.10
C GLU A 168 1.07 -19.85 -25.69
N VAL A 169 0.95 -21.14 -25.34
CA VAL A 169 1.79 -22.23 -25.87
C VAL A 169 1.69 -22.29 -27.39
N ARG A 170 0.49 -22.28 -27.96
CA ARG A 170 0.30 -22.28 -29.42
C ARG A 170 0.93 -21.07 -30.10
N LYS A 171 0.78 -19.87 -29.53
CA LYS A 171 1.40 -18.66 -30.05
C LYS A 171 2.92 -18.77 -30.08
N MET A 172 3.54 -19.36 -29.06
CA MET A 172 4.98 -19.58 -29.03
C MET A 172 5.40 -20.58 -30.13
N ILE A 173 4.65 -21.66 -30.31
CA ILE A 173 4.96 -22.67 -31.33
C ILE A 173 4.81 -22.10 -32.74
N TYR A 174 3.72 -21.39 -33.03
CA TYR A 174 3.52 -20.75 -34.34
C TYR A 174 4.57 -19.69 -34.65
N LYS A 175 5.11 -19.02 -33.62
CA LYS A 175 6.21 -18.07 -33.80
C LYS A 175 7.54 -18.77 -34.13
N ALA A 176 7.74 -19.99 -33.64
CA ALA A 176 8.94 -20.77 -33.90
C ALA A 176 8.87 -21.52 -35.24
N ASP A 177 7.70 -22.06 -35.59
CA ASP A 177 7.48 -22.78 -36.84
C ASP A 177 6.01 -22.68 -37.29
N GLU A 178 5.77 -21.98 -38.40
CA GLU A 178 4.42 -21.75 -38.91
C GLU A 178 3.79 -23.00 -39.54
N THR A 179 4.59 -23.99 -39.95
CA THR A 179 4.11 -25.21 -40.60
C THR A 179 3.38 -26.15 -39.64
N LYS A 180 3.59 -25.95 -38.33
CA LYS A 180 2.98 -26.77 -37.26
C LYS A 180 1.53 -26.40 -36.96
N LYS A 181 0.91 -25.50 -37.73
CA LYS A 181 -0.52 -25.18 -37.62
C LYS A 181 -1.40 -26.40 -37.93
N ASP A 182 -0.96 -27.28 -38.82
CA ASP A 182 -1.74 -28.43 -39.29
C ASP A 182 -1.68 -29.66 -38.37
N ILE A 183 -0.70 -29.70 -37.45
CA ILE A 183 -0.47 -30.82 -36.52
C ILE A 183 -1.19 -30.61 -35.17
N MET A 184 -1.65 -29.39 -34.92
CA MET A 184 -2.24 -29.02 -33.62
C MET A 184 -3.66 -29.57 -33.46
N PRO A 185 -4.05 -30.01 -32.24
CA PRO A 185 -5.41 -30.51 -32.01
C PRO A 185 -6.49 -29.46 -32.26
N GLU A 186 -7.70 -29.90 -32.59
CA GLU A 186 -8.86 -29.00 -32.66
C GLU A 186 -9.19 -28.44 -31.27
N LYS A 187 -9.70 -27.21 -31.24
CA LYS A 187 -10.08 -26.58 -29.97
C LYS A 187 -11.35 -27.24 -29.45
N PRO A 188 -11.50 -27.40 -28.12
CA PRO A 188 -12.73 -27.92 -27.54
C PRO A 188 -13.90 -26.98 -27.88
N VAL A 189 -15.02 -27.58 -28.31
CA VAL A 189 -16.27 -26.87 -28.62
C VAL A 189 -17.06 -26.58 -27.35
N GLU A 190 -16.89 -27.42 -26.32
CA GLU A 190 -17.54 -27.30 -25.03
C GLU A 190 -16.70 -26.47 -24.05
N ASN A 191 -17.35 -25.53 -23.35
CA ASN A 191 -16.73 -24.71 -22.30
C ASN A 191 -16.80 -25.43 -20.94
N THR A 192 -16.30 -26.66 -20.87
CA THR A 192 -16.26 -27.46 -19.63
C THR A 192 -14.84 -27.74 -19.23
N LEU A 193 -14.56 -27.72 -17.92
CA LEU A 193 -13.24 -28.02 -17.35
C LEU A 193 -12.65 -29.34 -17.87
N GLU A 194 -13.45 -30.39 -17.97
CA GLU A 194 -12.99 -31.72 -18.42
C GLU A 194 -12.51 -31.70 -19.88
N ALA A 195 -13.23 -30.98 -20.75
CA ALA A 195 -12.84 -30.80 -22.15
C ALA A 195 -11.56 -29.96 -22.30
N GLU A 196 -11.38 -28.92 -21.48
CA GLU A 196 -10.15 -28.10 -21.49
C GLU A 196 -8.95 -28.85 -20.92
N LEU A 197 -9.16 -29.75 -19.94
CA LEU A 197 -8.12 -30.63 -19.40
C LEU A 197 -7.68 -31.68 -20.42
N ALA A 198 -8.62 -32.42 -21.00
CA ALA A 198 -8.34 -33.43 -22.02
C ALA A 198 -7.62 -32.81 -23.24
N TYR A 199 -8.02 -31.61 -23.64
CA TYR A 199 -7.36 -30.86 -24.70
C TYR A 199 -5.94 -30.41 -24.30
N SER A 200 -5.73 -29.99 -23.06
CA SER A 200 -4.41 -29.58 -22.57
C SER A 200 -3.45 -30.78 -22.51
N GLU A 201 -3.93 -31.95 -22.09
CA GLU A 201 -3.16 -33.21 -22.11
C GLU A 201 -2.80 -33.62 -23.54
N HIS A 202 -3.77 -33.62 -24.46
CA HIS A 202 -3.50 -33.91 -25.88
C HIS A 202 -2.56 -32.88 -26.52
N LEU A 203 -2.59 -31.62 -26.08
CA LEU A 203 -1.64 -30.60 -26.54
C LEU A 203 -0.22 -30.89 -26.04
N ILE A 204 -0.06 -31.35 -24.81
CA ILE A 204 1.23 -31.75 -24.23
C ILE A 204 1.79 -32.96 -24.97
N ASP A 205 0.98 -34.00 -25.20
CA ASP A 205 1.41 -35.22 -25.91
C ASP A 205 1.95 -34.92 -27.32
N VAL A 206 1.26 -34.04 -28.06
CA VAL A 206 1.69 -33.61 -29.40
C VAL A 206 3.00 -32.84 -29.35
N ILE A 207 3.21 -32.02 -28.32
CA ILE A 207 4.44 -31.25 -28.13
C ILE A 207 5.61 -32.14 -27.71
N GLU A 208 5.37 -33.15 -26.87
CA GLU A 208 6.39 -34.10 -26.41
C GLU A 208 6.83 -35.07 -27.51
N THR A 209 5.91 -35.45 -28.41
CA THR A 209 6.20 -36.32 -29.56
C THR A 209 7.05 -35.60 -30.63
N ASP A 210 6.91 -34.27 -30.75
CA ASP A 210 7.70 -33.45 -31.66
C ASP A 210 9.01 -32.98 -30.98
N ALA A 211 10.08 -33.76 -31.18
CA ALA A 211 11.41 -33.50 -30.61
C ALA A 211 11.97 -32.10 -30.92
N ALA A 212 11.54 -31.46 -32.02
CA ALA A 212 11.97 -30.11 -32.35
C ALA A 212 11.26 -29.05 -31.48
N VAL A 213 10.01 -29.28 -31.08
CA VAL A 213 9.27 -28.37 -30.17
C VAL A 213 9.67 -28.57 -28.72
N ALA A 214 9.88 -29.82 -28.29
CA ALA A 214 10.32 -30.12 -26.93
C ALA A 214 11.65 -29.45 -26.56
N SER A 215 12.52 -29.19 -27.54
CA SER A 215 13.80 -28.49 -27.33
C SER A 215 13.68 -26.97 -27.12
N LEU A 216 12.58 -26.35 -27.57
CA LEU A 216 12.30 -24.91 -27.37
C LEU A 216 11.91 -24.57 -25.92
N GLY A 217 11.50 -25.59 -25.14
CA GLY A 217 10.98 -25.45 -23.78
C GLY A 217 11.98 -25.67 -22.65
N ARG A 218 13.29 -25.83 -22.92
CA ARG A 218 14.33 -25.86 -21.88
C ARG A 218 15.06 -24.51 -21.78
N PRO A 219 14.50 -23.49 -21.12
CA PRO A 219 15.34 -22.45 -20.56
C PRO A 219 16.02 -23.03 -19.32
N PHE A 220 17.35 -22.88 -19.24
CA PHE A 220 18.26 -23.29 -18.15
C PHE A 220 18.73 -24.76 -18.18
N GLN A 221 19.93 -24.93 -18.72
CA GLN A 221 20.99 -25.67 -18.06
C GLN A 221 21.88 -24.68 -17.31
#